data_AF-A0A4Q3JF48-F1
#
_entry.id   AF-A0A4Q3JF48-F1
#
_cell.length_a   1.000
_cell.length_b   1.000
_cell.length_c   1.000
_cell.angle_alpha   90.00
_cell.angle_beta   90.00
_cell.angle_gamma   90.00
#
_symmetry.space_group_name_H-M   'P 1'
#
loop_
_entity.id
_entity.type
_entity.pdbx_description
1 polymer ?
#
loop_
_entity_poly.entity_id
_entity_poly.type
_entity_poly.pdbx_seq_one_letter_code
_entity_poly.pdbx_strand_id
1 'polypeptide(L)'
;MSRPMLIDRYREASRTVTDEVSTTLPLASGRLPPGLRGVLFRNGPGRLERGGVAYGHPFDGDGMITRFEVSDRGVAYRNRFVETAEYAAESRAGRMLFRGFGSNLPGGLRANLLRLRFKNAANTSVVAHGGRLLALWEGGLPHDLDPVTLATRGRHDFAGRLRSRASLLERTLAPDLPFSAHPKLDPETGELFNFGTLLGRRPQLMIYRVDAAGHLAPPRSLPLDRLVFLHDFVLTRRFLVFFLYPVSFSVGRALLGLCPHPRPGRAARRRRAALAVDRPVLRLPLRRRPRRGRADHRRRLSHGPLPAPAPG
;
A
#
# COMPACT_ATOMS: atom_id res chain seq x y z
N MET A 1 22.49 31.94 17.25
CA MET A 1 21.22 31.31 16.81
C MET A 1 21.32 29.81 17.04
N SER A 2 20.62 29.25 18.03
CA SER A 2 20.62 27.79 18.23
C SER A 2 19.84 27.14 17.09
N ARG A 3 20.43 26.13 16.46
CA ARG A 3 19.75 25.28 15.46
C ARG A 3 18.52 24.67 16.15
N PRO A 4 17.29 24.88 15.67
CA PRO A 4 16.18 24.01 16.07
C PRO A 4 16.60 22.56 15.79
N MET A 5 16.48 21.68 16.78
CA MET A 5 16.86 20.28 16.62
C MET A 5 16.04 19.67 15.47
N LEU A 6 16.64 18.75 14.71
CA LEU A 6 15.99 18.04 13.60
C LEU A 6 14.59 17.49 13.97
N ILE A 7 14.43 17.07 15.23
CA ILE A 7 13.18 16.58 15.81
C ILE A 7 12.08 17.64 15.81
N ASP A 8 12.38 18.89 16.14
CA ASP A 8 11.37 19.95 16.18
C ASP A 8 10.88 20.28 14.77
N ARG A 9 11.80 20.32 13.79
CA ARG A 9 11.44 20.48 12.37
C ARG A 9 10.61 19.29 11.87
N TYR A 10 10.94 18.07 12.28
CA TYR A 10 10.17 16.88 11.93
C TYR A 10 8.76 16.93 12.53
N ARG A 11 8.63 17.36 13.79
CA ARG A 11 7.34 17.57 14.45
C ARG A 11 6.52 18.65 13.76
N GLU A 12 7.14 19.76 13.40
CA GLU A 12 6.49 20.84 12.64
C GLU A 12 5.96 20.32 11.29
N ALA A 13 6.80 19.59 10.54
CA ALA A 13 6.42 18.98 9.28
C ALA A 13 5.36 17.88 9.40
N SER A 14 5.13 17.38 10.62
CA SER A 14 4.13 16.36 10.95
C SER A 14 2.93 16.95 11.69
N ARG A 15 2.69 18.26 11.57
CA ARG A 15 1.44 18.88 12.05
C ARG A 15 0.32 18.68 11.03
N THR A 16 -0.91 18.73 11.53
CA THR A 16 -2.10 18.77 10.70
C THR A 16 -2.07 19.99 9.79
N VAL A 17 -2.26 19.76 8.49
CA VAL A 17 -2.64 20.79 7.53
C VAL A 17 -4.09 21.17 7.76
N THR A 18 -4.34 22.46 7.96
CA THR A 18 -5.68 22.99 8.20
C THR A 18 -6.32 23.54 6.93
N ASP A 19 -5.51 24.08 6.02
CA ASP A 19 -5.99 24.85 4.88
C ASP A 19 -5.91 24.06 3.57
N GLU A 20 -6.98 24.15 2.78
CA GLU A 20 -7.00 23.76 1.37
C GLU A 20 -6.84 25.02 0.52
N VAL A 21 -5.81 25.07 -0.31
CA VAL A 21 -5.47 26.24 -1.13
C VAL A 21 -5.40 25.87 -2.59
N SER A 22 -5.69 26.85 -3.44
CA SER A 22 -5.46 26.82 -4.88
C SER A 22 -4.77 28.12 -5.26
N THR A 23 -3.51 28.04 -5.67
CA THR A 23 -2.68 29.22 -5.91
C THR A 23 -1.60 28.95 -6.95
N THR A 24 -0.86 29.99 -7.35
CA THR A 24 0.36 29.88 -8.14
C THR A 24 1.55 30.01 -7.21
N LEU A 25 2.54 29.13 -7.34
CA LEU A 25 3.76 29.17 -6.55
C LEU A 25 4.83 30.01 -7.24
N PRO A 26 5.46 30.96 -6.52
CA PRO A 26 6.65 31.63 -7.03
C PRO A 26 7.83 30.66 -7.06
N LEU A 27 8.71 30.84 -8.05
CA LEU A 27 9.99 30.13 -8.09
C LEU A 27 10.91 30.71 -7.01
N ALA A 28 11.25 29.89 -6.01
CA ALA A 28 12.12 30.31 -4.92
C ALA A 28 13.58 30.50 -5.37
N SER A 29 14.05 29.70 -6.33
CA SER A 29 15.39 29.81 -6.94
C SER A 29 15.47 29.03 -8.25
N GLY A 30 16.45 29.34 -9.09
CA GLY A 30 16.70 28.65 -10.35
C GLY A 30 15.67 28.95 -11.44
N ARG A 31 15.54 28.03 -12.41
CA ARG A 31 14.60 28.12 -13.55
C ARG A 31 13.95 26.76 -13.82
N LEU A 32 12.71 26.76 -14.28
CA LEU A 32 12.05 25.53 -14.74
C LEU A 32 12.70 25.05 -16.05
N PRO A 33 12.97 23.74 -16.20
CA PRO A 33 13.44 23.20 -17.47
C PRO A 33 12.40 23.45 -18.59
N PRO A 34 12.82 23.91 -19.79
CA PRO A 34 11.89 24.24 -20.87
C PRO A 34 10.93 23.10 -21.27
N GLY A 35 11.38 21.85 -21.16
CA GLY A 35 10.56 20.67 -21.49
C GLY A 35 9.73 20.09 -20.33
N LEU A 36 9.83 20.62 -19.12
CA LEU A 36 9.08 20.11 -17.98
C LEU A 36 7.64 20.64 -18.03
N ARG A 37 6.71 19.84 -18.54
CA ARG A 37 5.27 20.15 -18.59
C ARG A 37 4.48 18.94 -18.08
N GLY A 38 3.47 19.20 -17.27
CA GLY A 38 2.60 18.16 -16.74
C GLY A 38 2.23 18.37 -15.29
N VAL A 39 1.66 17.33 -14.69
CA VAL A 39 1.11 17.39 -13.34
C VAL A 39 1.74 16.32 -12.46
N LEU A 40 2.32 16.74 -11.34
CA LEU A 40 2.75 15.86 -10.27
C LEU A 40 1.67 15.81 -9.19
N PHE A 41 1.09 14.62 -9.01
CA PHE A 41 0.24 14.33 -7.87
C PHE A 41 1.05 13.67 -6.76
N ARG A 42 0.80 14.06 -5.51
CA ARG A 42 1.31 13.38 -4.31
C ARG A 42 0.16 13.14 -3.35
N ASN A 43 0.27 12.06 -2.60
CA ASN A 43 -0.66 11.75 -1.52
C ASN A 43 0.14 11.59 -0.22
N GLY A 44 -0.53 11.80 0.91
CA GLY A 44 0.03 11.64 2.24
C GLY A 44 -1.00 11.95 3.31
N PRO A 45 -0.69 11.69 4.59
CA PRO A 45 -1.54 12.09 5.70
C PRO A 45 -1.48 13.63 5.86
N GLY A 46 -2.58 14.31 5.57
CA GLY A 46 -2.73 15.75 5.75
C GLY A 46 -3.23 16.14 7.13
N ARG A 47 -3.95 15.26 7.83
CA ARG A 47 -4.46 15.54 9.18
C ARG A 47 -4.08 14.42 10.13
N LEU A 48 -3.39 14.78 11.20
CA LEU A 48 -2.74 13.86 12.13
C LEU A 48 -3.37 13.87 13.53
N GLU A 49 -4.42 14.68 13.72
CA GLU A 49 -5.23 14.71 14.94
C GLU A 49 -6.70 15.05 14.67
N ARG A 50 -7.56 14.74 15.64
CA ARG A 50 -8.98 15.10 15.63
C ARG A 50 -9.48 15.39 17.04
N GLY A 51 -10.12 16.55 17.24
CA GLY A 51 -10.71 16.90 18.53
C GLY A 51 -9.70 16.93 19.68
N GLY A 52 -8.47 17.42 19.42
CA GLY A 52 -7.37 17.45 20.38
C GLY A 52 -6.72 16.09 20.67
N VAL A 53 -7.11 15.03 19.97
CA VAL A 53 -6.50 13.70 20.09
C VAL A 53 -5.66 13.41 18.85
N ALA A 54 -4.37 13.17 19.04
CA ALA A 54 -3.47 12.73 17.98
C ALA A 54 -3.76 11.28 17.57
N TYR A 55 -3.67 10.98 16.27
CA TYR A 55 -3.66 9.59 15.83
C TYR A 55 -2.40 8.89 16.37
N GLY A 56 -2.54 7.62 16.76
CA GLY A 56 -1.44 6.80 17.29
C GLY A 56 -0.36 6.46 16.26
N HIS A 57 -0.62 6.67 14.96
CA HIS A 57 0.36 6.50 13.89
C HIS A 57 0.04 7.42 12.70
N PRO A 58 1.05 8.00 12.01
CA PRO A 58 0.80 8.89 10.87
C PRO A 58 0.01 8.25 9.72
N PHE A 59 0.09 6.93 9.55
CA PHE A 59 -0.67 6.20 8.53
C PHE A 59 -2.18 6.20 8.75
N ASP A 60 -2.65 6.64 9.92
CA ASP A 60 -4.09 6.77 10.21
C ASP A 60 -4.64 8.16 9.91
N GLY A 61 -3.75 9.11 9.58
CA GLY A 61 -4.11 10.46 9.23
C GLY A 61 -4.88 10.53 7.91
N ASP A 62 -5.81 11.48 7.81
CA ASP A 62 -6.66 11.64 6.62
C ASP A 62 -5.83 12.00 5.38
N GLY A 63 -6.12 11.34 4.26
CA GLY A 63 -5.42 11.54 3.00
C GLY A 63 -5.62 12.94 2.44
N MET A 64 -4.52 13.57 2.03
CA MET A 64 -4.51 14.84 1.33
C MET A 64 -3.69 14.72 0.06
N ILE A 65 -4.33 15.07 -1.05
CA ILE A 65 -3.70 15.12 -2.36
C ILE A 65 -3.12 16.50 -2.56
N THR A 66 -1.88 16.56 -3.02
CA THR A 66 -1.28 17.76 -3.58
C THR A 66 -1.05 17.60 -5.07
N ARG A 67 -1.27 18.69 -5.80
CA ARG A 67 -1.16 18.80 -7.25
C ARG A 67 -0.23 19.94 -7.58
N PHE A 68 0.83 19.64 -8.33
CA PHE A 68 1.73 20.63 -8.91
C PHE A 68 1.63 20.54 -10.42
N GLU A 69 1.05 21.55 -11.05
CA GLU A 69 0.99 21.65 -12.51
C GLU A 69 2.07 22.61 -12.99
N VAL A 70 2.96 22.11 -13.85
CA VAL A 70 4.01 22.89 -14.48
C VAL A 70 3.60 23.20 -15.91
N SER A 71 3.50 24.48 -16.24
CA SER A 71 3.12 25.00 -17.56
C SER A 71 3.96 26.21 -17.95
N ASP A 72 3.70 26.79 -19.12
CA ASP A 72 4.32 28.06 -19.53
C ASP A 72 3.92 29.24 -18.63
N ARG A 73 2.84 29.10 -17.85
CA ARG A 73 2.36 30.10 -16.89
C ARG A 73 3.00 29.97 -15.50
N GLY A 74 3.95 29.05 -15.32
CA GLY A 74 4.60 28.75 -14.05
C GLY A 74 4.04 27.49 -13.38
N VAL A 75 4.06 27.46 -12.04
CA VAL A 75 3.64 26.31 -11.23
C VAL A 75 2.33 26.60 -10.51
N ALA A 76 1.24 25.97 -10.93
CA ALA A 76 -0.02 26.00 -10.20
C ALA A 76 -0.03 24.90 -9.12
N TYR A 77 -0.43 25.26 -7.91
CA TYR A 77 -0.52 24.39 -6.75
C TYR A 77 -1.95 24.28 -6.25
N ARG A 78 -2.33 23.06 -5.88
CA ARG A 78 -3.57 22.79 -5.17
C ARG A 78 -3.36 21.66 -4.18
N ASN A 79 -3.95 21.78 -3.00
CA ASN A 79 -4.14 20.66 -2.08
C ASN A 79 -5.61 20.47 -1.72
N ARG A 80 -6.01 19.22 -1.50
CA ARG A 80 -7.35 18.88 -1.04
C ARG A 80 -7.35 17.57 -0.27
N PHE A 81 -8.10 17.51 0.83
CA PHE A 81 -8.40 16.27 1.53
C PHE A 81 -9.24 15.37 0.63
N VAL A 82 -8.93 14.07 0.66
CA VAL A 82 -9.81 13.07 0.08
C VAL A 82 -11.03 12.95 0.99
N GLU A 83 -12.17 13.45 0.51
CA GLU A 83 -13.47 13.38 1.20
C GLU A 83 -13.99 11.94 1.30
N THR A 84 -13.33 11.12 2.12
CA THR A 84 -13.78 9.76 2.45
C THR A 84 -15.02 9.85 3.35
N ALA A 85 -15.87 8.82 3.34
CA ALA A 85 -17.01 8.75 4.25
C ALA A 85 -16.58 8.80 5.72
N GLU A 86 -15.42 8.21 6.03
CA GLU A 86 -14.82 8.22 7.36
C GLU A 86 -14.33 9.63 7.75
N TYR A 87 -13.62 10.32 6.86
CA TYR A 87 -13.21 11.72 7.06
C TYR A 87 -14.40 12.63 7.28
N ALA A 88 -15.43 12.55 6.42
CA ALA A 88 -16.64 13.35 6.51
C ALA A 88 -17.36 13.14 7.85
N ALA A 89 -17.44 11.89 8.31
CA ALA A 89 -18.08 11.54 9.58
C ALA A 89 -17.28 12.05 10.80
N GLU A 90 -15.96 11.89 10.82
CA GLU A 90 -15.10 12.40 11.91
C GLU A 90 -15.05 13.93 11.93
N SER A 91 -15.04 14.57 10.76
CA SER A 91 -15.11 16.03 10.63
C SER A 91 -16.43 16.58 11.19
N ARG A 92 -17.58 15.98 10.85
CA ARG A 92 -18.89 16.38 11.39
C ARG A 92 -19.00 16.16 12.90
N ALA A 93 -18.43 15.06 13.41
CA ALA A 93 -18.49 14.74 14.83
C ALA A 93 -17.45 15.48 15.68
N GLY A 94 -16.45 16.12 15.05
CA GLY A 94 -15.33 16.79 15.73
C GLY A 94 -14.40 15.84 16.50
N ARG A 95 -14.51 14.52 16.32
CA ARG A 95 -13.76 13.51 17.08
C ARG A 95 -13.52 12.23 16.27
N MET A 96 -12.57 11.41 16.70
CA MET A 96 -12.34 10.09 16.11
C MET A 96 -13.55 9.17 16.30
N LEU A 97 -13.93 8.48 15.23
CA LEU A 97 -15.05 7.53 15.20
C LEU A 97 -14.60 6.13 14.75
N PHE A 98 -13.48 6.05 14.02
CA PHE A 98 -12.97 4.81 13.46
C PHE A 98 -11.60 4.46 14.03
N ARG A 99 -11.32 3.16 14.08
CA ARG A 99 -9.99 2.64 14.42
C ARG A 99 -9.10 2.69 13.18
N GLY A 100 -7.80 2.89 13.38
CA GLY A 100 -6.79 2.87 12.34
C GLY A 100 -5.87 1.65 12.42
N PHE A 101 -4.85 1.65 11.58
CA PHE A 101 -3.71 0.74 11.61
C PHE A 101 -3.00 0.77 12.97
N GLY A 102 -2.70 1.97 13.49
CA GLY A 102 -2.01 2.18 14.76
C GLY A 102 -2.87 2.82 15.86
N SER A 103 -4.05 3.33 15.51
CA SER A 103 -4.90 4.14 16.38
C SER A 103 -6.12 3.37 16.89
N ASN A 104 -6.27 3.34 18.21
CA ASN A 104 -7.53 2.96 18.85
C ASN A 104 -8.31 4.23 19.24
N LEU A 105 -9.62 4.08 19.43
CA LEU A 105 -10.45 5.16 19.95
C LEU A 105 -10.13 5.44 21.43
N PRO A 106 -10.20 6.70 21.88
CA PRO A 106 -10.20 7.03 23.31
C PRO A 106 -11.30 6.26 24.06
N GLY A 107 -11.05 5.91 25.33
CA GLY A 107 -11.99 5.13 26.16
C GLY A 107 -11.64 3.65 26.32
N GLY A 108 -10.44 3.22 25.91
CA GLY A 108 -9.89 1.91 26.21
C GLY A 108 -10.68 0.74 25.59
N LEU A 109 -10.68 -0.42 26.25
CA LEU A 109 -11.32 -1.64 25.73
C LEU A 109 -12.82 -1.45 25.45
N ARG A 110 -13.55 -0.73 26.31
CA ARG A 110 -14.99 -0.49 26.15
C ARG A 110 -15.32 0.21 24.83
N ALA A 111 -14.48 1.15 24.39
CA ALA A 111 -14.68 1.87 23.14
C ALA A 111 -14.27 1.06 21.88
N ASN A 112 -13.45 0.02 22.04
CA ASN A 112 -12.78 -0.65 20.92
C ASN A 112 -13.12 -2.13 20.72
N LEU A 113 -13.67 -2.81 21.74
CA LEU A 113 -14.01 -4.23 21.69
C LEU A 113 -14.98 -4.52 20.53
N LEU A 114 -14.66 -5.52 19.70
CA LEU A 114 -15.43 -5.93 18.51
C LEU A 114 -15.66 -4.82 17.46
N ARG A 115 -15.03 -3.64 17.57
CA ARG A 115 -15.03 -2.63 16.50
C ARG A 115 -14.05 -3.03 15.40
N LEU A 116 -14.57 -3.69 14.38
CA LEU A 116 -13.79 -4.22 13.25
C LEU A 116 -13.84 -3.35 11.99
N ARG A 117 -14.63 -2.27 12.01
CA ARG A 117 -14.65 -1.29 10.92
C ARG A 117 -13.46 -0.33 11.09
N PHE A 118 -12.42 -0.56 10.29
CA PHE A 118 -11.25 0.31 10.21
C PHE A 118 -11.48 1.47 9.24
N LYS A 119 -10.74 2.55 9.48
CA LYS A 119 -10.73 3.75 8.65
C LYS A 119 -10.03 3.47 7.31
N ASN A 120 -10.69 3.79 6.20
CA ASN A 120 -10.00 3.96 4.92
C ASN A 120 -9.55 5.42 4.82
N ALA A 121 -8.26 5.66 5.03
CA ALA A 121 -7.71 7.01 5.06
C ALA A 121 -7.39 7.59 3.67
N ALA A 122 -7.37 6.75 2.62
CA ALA A 122 -7.02 7.14 1.25
C ALA A 122 -5.73 7.99 1.14
N ASN A 123 -4.69 7.66 1.91
CA ASN A 123 -3.55 8.55 2.18
C ASN A 123 -2.18 8.03 1.69
N THR A 124 -2.11 6.85 1.08
CA THR A 124 -0.82 6.16 0.89
C THR A 124 -0.17 6.53 -0.44
N SER A 125 -0.94 6.51 -1.52
CA SER A 125 -0.44 6.87 -2.85
C SER A 125 -1.57 7.38 -3.75
N VAL A 126 -1.22 7.79 -4.96
CA VAL A 126 -2.16 8.22 -5.99
C VAL A 126 -1.68 7.73 -7.36
N VAL A 127 -2.61 7.29 -8.20
CA VAL A 127 -2.30 6.82 -9.56
C VAL A 127 -3.27 7.41 -10.58
N ALA A 128 -2.75 7.85 -11.72
CA ALA A 128 -3.55 8.22 -12.88
C ALA A 128 -3.55 7.06 -13.89
N HIS A 129 -4.71 6.47 -14.15
CA HIS A 129 -4.84 5.31 -15.03
C HIS A 129 -6.25 5.19 -15.60
N GLY A 130 -6.40 4.81 -16.88
CA GLY A 130 -7.71 4.60 -17.49
C GLY A 130 -8.65 5.82 -17.41
N GLY A 131 -8.10 7.03 -17.58
CA GLY A 131 -8.87 8.28 -17.49
C GLY A 131 -9.31 8.68 -16.08
N ARG A 132 -8.81 8.01 -15.03
CA ARG A 132 -9.16 8.28 -13.63
C ARG A 132 -7.94 8.67 -12.80
N LEU A 133 -8.15 9.45 -11.75
CA LEU A 133 -7.16 9.73 -10.72
C LEU A 133 -7.61 9.04 -9.43
N LEU A 134 -6.88 8.02 -9.00
CA LEU A 134 -7.26 7.17 -7.88
C LEU A 134 -6.33 7.42 -6.68
N ALA A 135 -6.89 7.87 -5.55
CA ALA A 135 -6.20 7.86 -4.26
C ALA A 135 -6.31 6.47 -3.62
N LEU A 136 -5.17 5.94 -3.18
CA LEU A 136 -5.05 4.55 -2.73
C LEU A 136 -4.69 4.44 -1.26
N TRP A 137 -5.18 3.36 -0.64
CA TRP A 137 -4.87 2.94 0.72
C TRP A 137 -4.96 1.41 0.81
N GLU A 138 -3.99 0.79 1.47
CA GLU A 138 -3.68 -0.65 1.36
C GLU A 138 -4.86 -1.61 1.57
N GLY A 139 -5.75 -1.28 2.49
CA GLY A 139 -6.75 -2.21 3.00
C GLY A 139 -8.14 -2.05 2.39
N GLY A 140 -8.34 -1.17 1.42
CA GLY A 140 -9.68 -0.76 1.01
C GLY A 140 -9.82 -0.41 -0.46
N LEU A 141 -11.01 0.05 -0.82
CA LEU A 141 -11.28 0.54 -2.17
C LEU A 141 -10.51 1.85 -2.45
N PRO A 142 -10.03 2.04 -3.70
CA PRO A 142 -9.58 3.33 -4.19
C PRO A 142 -10.67 4.40 -4.10
N HIS A 143 -10.25 5.67 -4.05
CA HIS A 143 -11.15 6.81 -4.21
C HIS A 143 -10.87 7.52 -5.54
N ASP A 144 -11.89 7.68 -6.37
CA ASP A 144 -11.81 8.42 -7.63
C ASP A 144 -11.90 9.92 -7.36
N LEU A 145 -11.02 10.67 -8.01
CA LEU A 145 -10.85 12.10 -7.85
C LEU A 145 -10.95 12.79 -9.20
N ASP A 146 -11.45 14.01 -9.18
CA ASP A 146 -11.32 14.92 -10.31
C ASP A 146 -9.84 15.38 -10.44
N PRO A 147 -9.18 15.17 -11.59
CA PRO A 147 -7.74 15.46 -11.73
C PRO A 147 -7.39 16.95 -11.75
N VAL A 148 -8.39 17.83 -11.92
CA VAL A 148 -8.19 19.28 -11.97
C VAL A 148 -8.48 19.89 -10.59
N THR A 149 -9.67 19.61 -10.05
CA THR A 149 -10.17 20.22 -8.81
C THR A 149 -9.79 19.43 -7.55
N LEU A 150 -9.34 18.19 -7.71
CA LEU A 150 -9.10 17.19 -6.66
C LEU A 150 -10.36 16.77 -5.89
N ALA A 151 -11.56 17.16 -6.35
CA ALA A 151 -12.81 16.79 -5.69
C ALA A 151 -13.02 15.27 -5.70
N THR A 152 -13.37 14.69 -4.55
CA THR A 152 -13.67 13.26 -4.44
C THR A 152 -14.99 12.93 -5.11
N ARG A 153 -14.95 12.02 -6.08
CA ARG A 153 -16.13 11.49 -6.77
C ARG A 153 -16.75 10.30 -6.06
N GLY A 154 -15.95 9.58 -5.28
CA GLY A 154 -16.39 8.46 -4.42
C GLY A 154 -15.45 7.28 -4.46
N ARG A 155 -15.86 6.16 -3.86
CA ARG A 155 -15.09 4.90 -3.92
C ARG A 155 -15.22 4.27 -5.30
N HIS A 156 -14.13 3.69 -5.79
CA HIS A 156 -14.08 3.02 -7.08
C HIS A 156 -13.95 1.51 -6.89
N ASP A 157 -15.03 0.75 -7.19
CA ASP A 157 -15.07 -0.71 -7.06
C ASP A 157 -14.83 -1.46 -8.38
N PHE A 158 -14.42 -0.74 -9.44
CA PHE A 158 -14.26 -1.24 -10.80
C PHE A 158 -15.49 -2.02 -11.32
N ALA A 159 -16.66 -1.37 -11.30
CA ALA A 159 -17.93 -1.99 -11.69
C ALA A 159 -18.24 -3.26 -10.89
N GLY A 160 -18.03 -3.19 -9.58
CA GLY A 160 -18.26 -4.29 -8.64
C GLY A 160 -17.24 -5.43 -8.67
N ARG A 161 -16.16 -5.33 -9.46
CA ARG A 161 -15.10 -6.35 -9.52
C ARG A 161 -14.31 -6.47 -8.23
N LEU A 162 -14.25 -5.40 -7.42
CA LEU A 162 -13.66 -5.40 -6.09
C LEU A 162 -14.63 -5.75 -4.96
N ARG A 163 -15.85 -6.22 -5.24
CA ARG A 163 -16.74 -6.70 -4.19
C ARG A 163 -16.32 -8.09 -3.72
N SER A 164 -16.32 -8.31 -2.40
CA SER A 164 -16.04 -9.60 -1.82
C SER A 164 -17.11 -10.62 -2.21
N ARG A 165 -16.67 -11.78 -2.73
CA ARG A 165 -17.53 -12.93 -3.05
C ARG A 165 -17.59 -13.96 -1.92
N ALA A 166 -17.15 -13.58 -0.72
CA ALA A 166 -17.15 -14.42 0.45
C ALA A 166 -18.58 -14.71 0.95
N SER A 167 -18.71 -15.56 1.97
CA SER A 167 -20.00 -15.86 2.59
C SER A 167 -20.69 -14.58 3.12
N LEU A 168 -22.01 -14.63 3.33
CA LEU A 168 -22.77 -13.47 3.81
C LEU A 168 -22.16 -12.87 5.09
N LEU A 169 -21.75 -13.72 6.04
CA LEU A 169 -21.11 -13.31 7.29
C LEU A 169 -19.76 -12.63 7.06
N GLU A 170 -18.93 -13.16 6.15
CA GLU A 170 -17.63 -12.57 5.81
C GLU A 170 -17.78 -11.24 5.08
N ARG A 171 -18.81 -11.09 4.24
CA ARG A 171 -19.12 -9.82 3.56
C ARG A 171 -19.55 -8.72 4.55
N THR A 172 -20.18 -9.08 5.67
CA THR A 172 -20.50 -8.09 6.71
C THR A 172 -19.25 -7.52 7.37
N LEU A 173 -18.17 -8.32 7.45
CA LEU A 173 -16.90 -7.92 8.07
C LEU A 173 -15.93 -7.27 7.06
N ALA A 174 -15.90 -7.77 5.83
CA ALA A 174 -15.04 -7.32 4.75
C ALA A 174 -15.84 -7.34 3.43
N PRO A 175 -16.65 -6.30 3.17
CA PRO A 175 -17.54 -6.26 2.00
C PRO A 175 -16.76 -6.12 0.68
N ASP A 176 -15.55 -5.57 0.76
CA ASP A 176 -14.71 -5.23 -0.38
C ASP A 176 -13.39 -6.00 -0.37
N LEU A 177 -12.86 -6.23 -1.56
CA LEU A 177 -11.51 -6.74 -1.78
C LEU A 177 -10.52 -5.57 -1.64
N PRO A 178 -9.41 -5.74 -0.92
CA PRO A 178 -8.38 -4.71 -0.80
C PRO A 178 -7.68 -4.49 -2.14
N PHE A 179 -7.27 -3.26 -2.40
CA PHE A 179 -6.49 -2.87 -3.58
C PHE A 179 -5.25 -2.10 -3.08
N SER A 180 -4.06 -2.71 -3.23
CA SER A 180 -2.83 -2.14 -2.68
C SER A 180 -2.55 -0.74 -3.21
N ALA A 181 -1.86 0.05 -2.40
CA ALA A 181 -1.40 1.37 -2.78
C ALA A 181 -0.19 1.38 -3.74
N HIS A 182 0.32 0.22 -4.15
CA HIS A 182 1.54 0.13 -4.95
C HIS A 182 1.32 -0.55 -6.32
N PRO A 183 0.38 -0.08 -7.16
CA PRO A 183 0.21 -0.64 -8.48
C PRO A 183 1.44 -0.40 -9.35
N LYS A 184 1.69 -1.28 -10.32
CA LYS A 184 2.77 -1.16 -11.30
C LYS A 184 2.18 -1.08 -12.71
N LEU A 185 2.51 -0.01 -13.42
CA LEU A 185 2.17 0.16 -14.83
C LEU A 185 3.21 -0.58 -15.68
N ASP A 186 2.74 -1.39 -16.62
CA ASP A 186 3.59 -1.93 -17.67
C ASP A 186 3.72 -0.92 -18.82
N PRO A 187 4.93 -0.41 -19.11
CA PRO A 187 5.13 0.56 -20.19
C PRO A 187 4.90 -0.03 -21.59
N GLU A 188 5.03 -1.35 -21.77
CA GLU A 188 4.89 -1.97 -23.11
C GLU A 188 3.40 -2.16 -23.50
N THR A 189 2.54 -2.53 -22.55
CA THR A 189 1.11 -2.81 -22.82
C THR A 189 0.16 -1.72 -22.34
N GLY A 190 0.63 -0.82 -21.46
CA GLY A 190 -0.22 0.12 -20.75
C GLY A 190 -1.14 -0.53 -19.70
N GLU A 191 -0.97 -1.82 -19.38
CA GLU A 191 -1.72 -2.49 -18.32
C GLU A 191 -1.20 -2.11 -16.93
N LEU A 192 -2.10 -1.98 -15.96
CA LEU A 192 -1.78 -1.76 -14.56
C LEU A 192 -2.01 -3.03 -13.74
N PHE A 193 -0.94 -3.54 -13.13
CA PHE A 193 -0.97 -4.70 -12.25
C PHE A 193 -1.05 -4.26 -10.80
N ASN A 194 -1.87 -4.97 -10.02
CA ASN A 194 -1.97 -4.74 -8.58
C ASN A 194 -2.34 -6.01 -7.82
N PHE A 195 -2.45 -5.93 -6.51
CA PHE A 195 -2.78 -7.04 -5.63
C PHE A 195 -3.58 -6.62 -4.40
N GLY A 196 -4.05 -7.62 -3.65
CA GLY A 196 -4.67 -7.45 -2.33
C GLY A 196 -4.49 -8.69 -1.48
N THR A 197 -4.43 -8.55 -0.15
CA THR A 197 -4.32 -9.70 0.76
C THR A 197 -5.62 -9.89 1.52
N LEU A 198 -6.31 -11.01 1.28
CA LEU A 198 -7.50 -11.38 2.02
C LEU A 198 -7.15 -12.14 3.29
N LEU A 199 -7.71 -11.68 4.40
CA LEU A 199 -7.67 -12.35 5.69
C LEU A 199 -8.72 -13.47 5.74
N GLY A 200 -8.40 -14.57 6.42
CA GLY A 200 -9.33 -15.68 6.58
C GLY A 200 -8.62 -16.94 7.10
N ARG A 201 -9.37 -18.04 7.25
CA ARG A 201 -8.81 -19.34 7.69
C ARG A 201 -7.69 -19.82 6.76
N ARG A 202 -7.81 -19.51 5.46
CA ARG A 202 -6.74 -19.63 4.47
C ARG A 202 -6.55 -18.27 3.80
N PRO A 203 -5.49 -17.52 4.14
CA PRO A 203 -5.25 -16.21 3.54
C PRO A 203 -5.03 -16.36 2.04
N GLN A 204 -5.45 -15.36 1.27
CA GLN A 204 -5.34 -15.38 -0.18
C GLN A 204 -4.64 -14.12 -0.69
N LEU A 205 -3.79 -14.30 -1.69
CA LEU A 205 -3.26 -13.21 -2.51
C LEU A 205 -4.18 -13.04 -3.71
N MET A 206 -4.87 -11.91 -3.76
CA MET A 206 -5.63 -11.45 -4.90
C MET A 206 -4.70 -10.73 -5.87
N ILE A 207 -4.85 -11.01 -7.16
CA ILE A 207 -4.07 -10.37 -8.23
C ILE A 207 -5.04 -9.72 -9.20
N TYR A 208 -4.73 -8.48 -9.54
CA TYR A 208 -5.53 -7.60 -10.38
C TYR A 208 -4.75 -7.19 -11.61
N ARG A 209 -5.45 -7.12 -12.74
CA ARG A 209 -4.97 -6.59 -14.01
C ARG A 209 -6.01 -5.64 -14.56
N VAL A 210 -5.64 -4.37 -14.66
CA VAL A 210 -6.48 -3.30 -15.20
C VAL A 210 -5.92 -2.94 -16.57
N ASP A 211 -6.75 -2.99 -17.62
CA ASP A 211 -6.32 -2.61 -18.96
C ASP A 211 -6.04 -1.10 -19.08
N ALA A 212 -5.47 -0.67 -20.21
CA ALA A 212 -5.13 0.74 -20.45
C ALA A 212 -6.36 1.69 -20.40
N ALA A 213 -7.56 1.17 -20.66
CA ALA A 213 -8.81 1.91 -20.59
C ALA A 213 -9.41 1.98 -19.17
N GLY A 214 -8.83 1.27 -18.20
CA GLY A 214 -9.26 1.28 -16.80
C GLY A 214 -10.21 0.14 -16.42
N HIS A 215 -10.40 -0.88 -17.26
CA HIS A 215 -11.25 -2.02 -16.94
C HIS A 215 -10.48 -3.09 -16.17
N LEU A 216 -10.99 -3.47 -14.99
CA LEU A 216 -10.44 -4.57 -14.20
C LEU A 216 -10.91 -5.92 -14.74
N ALA A 217 -9.96 -6.73 -15.21
CA ALA A 217 -10.18 -8.12 -15.55
C ALA A 217 -10.63 -8.93 -14.30
N PRO A 218 -11.30 -10.08 -14.46
CA PRO A 218 -11.69 -10.92 -13.33
C PRO A 218 -10.49 -11.23 -12.39
N PRO A 219 -10.59 -10.88 -11.09
CA PRO A 219 -9.50 -11.11 -10.16
C PRO A 219 -9.09 -12.57 -10.07
N ARG A 220 -7.80 -12.82 -9.90
CA ARG A 220 -7.26 -14.16 -9.63
C ARG A 220 -6.86 -14.27 -8.17
N SER A 221 -7.14 -15.41 -7.55
CA SER A 221 -6.71 -15.69 -6.18
C SER A 221 -5.68 -16.81 -6.14
N LEU A 222 -4.66 -16.63 -5.30
CA LEU A 222 -3.67 -17.64 -4.99
C LEU A 222 -3.68 -17.90 -3.47
N PRO A 223 -3.78 -19.15 -3.02
CA PRO A 223 -3.71 -19.44 -1.60
C PRO A 223 -2.32 -19.10 -1.04
N LEU A 224 -2.30 -18.51 0.15
CA LEU A 224 -1.08 -18.29 0.93
C LEU A 224 -1.04 -19.29 2.08
N ASP A 225 0.15 -19.84 2.35
CA ASP A 225 0.36 -20.82 3.43
C ASP A 225 0.24 -20.17 4.82
N ARG A 226 0.37 -18.84 4.91
CA ARG A 226 0.31 -18.06 6.15
C ARG A 226 -0.11 -16.63 5.86
N LEU A 227 -0.61 -15.95 6.88
CA LEU A 227 -0.86 -14.51 6.81
C LEU A 227 0.48 -13.78 6.76
N VAL A 228 0.65 -12.93 5.76
CA VAL A 228 1.80 -12.04 5.60
C VAL A 228 1.29 -10.63 5.34
N PHE A 229 2.00 -9.63 5.86
CA PHE A 229 1.81 -8.27 5.41
C PHE A 229 2.63 -8.06 4.13
N LEU A 230 1.93 -7.97 3.01
CA LEU A 230 2.49 -7.60 1.71
C LEU A 230 2.18 -6.13 1.45
N HIS A 231 3.23 -5.33 1.33
CA HIS A 231 3.13 -3.88 1.09
C HIS A 231 3.35 -3.52 -0.38
N ASP A 232 4.36 -4.14 -1.02
CA ASP A 232 4.71 -3.88 -2.42
C ASP A 232 5.15 -5.18 -3.13
N PHE A 233 5.26 -5.12 -4.45
CA PHE A 233 5.73 -6.16 -5.33
C PHE A 233 6.56 -5.58 -6.49
N VAL A 234 7.26 -6.45 -7.23
CA VAL A 234 8.02 -6.06 -8.42
C VAL A 234 7.34 -6.61 -9.67
N LEU A 235 7.18 -5.76 -10.68
CA LEU A 235 6.76 -6.15 -12.02
C LEU A 235 8.00 -6.33 -12.90
N THR A 236 8.06 -7.47 -13.58
CA THR A 236 9.05 -7.75 -14.63
C THR A 236 8.31 -8.09 -15.92
N ARG A 237 9.02 -8.19 -17.05
CA ARG A 237 8.42 -8.62 -18.34
C ARG A 237 7.55 -9.86 -18.23
N ARG A 238 7.94 -10.82 -17.36
CA ARG A 238 7.26 -12.12 -17.25
C ARG A 238 6.60 -12.39 -15.90
N PHE A 239 7.02 -11.74 -14.83
CA PHE A 239 6.62 -12.10 -13.47
C PHE A 239 6.15 -10.92 -12.64
N LEU A 240 5.16 -11.19 -11.79
CA LEU A 240 4.86 -10.44 -10.58
C LEU A 240 5.60 -11.11 -9.42
N VAL A 241 6.49 -10.39 -8.74
CA VAL A 241 7.35 -10.93 -7.68
C VAL A 241 6.97 -10.29 -6.34
N PHE A 242 6.47 -11.10 -5.42
CA PHE A 242 6.05 -10.70 -4.08
C PHE A 242 7.06 -11.18 -3.03
N PHE A 243 7.38 -10.34 -2.05
CA PHE A 243 8.30 -10.68 -0.96
C PHE A 243 7.53 -11.03 0.31
N LEU A 244 7.55 -12.31 0.71
CA LEU A 244 6.74 -12.86 1.80
C LEU A 244 7.44 -12.68 3.15
N TYR A 245 7.61 -11.43 3.59
CA TYR A 245 8.22 -11.11 4.88
C TYR A 245 7.45 -11.77 6.04
N PRO A 246 8.14 -12.26 7.07
CA PRO A 246 7.51 -12.94 8.21
C PRO A 246 6.90 -11.94 9.21
N VAL A 247 6.27 -10.88 8.72
CA VAL A 247 5.55 -9.89 9.53
C VAL A 247 4.06 -10.06 9.26
N SER A 248 3.27 -10.11 10.33
CA SER A 248 1.82 -10.23 10.23
C SER A 248 1.15 -9.42 11.35
N PHE A 249 -0.13 -9.08 11.16
CA PHE A 249 -0.92 -8.43 12.19
C PHE A 249 -1.68 -9.43 13.04
N SER A 250 -1.85 -9.10 14.32
CA SER A 250 -2.61 -9.93 15.24
C SER A 250 -4.11 -9.66 15.12
N VAL A 251 -4.82 -10.49 14.36
CA VAL A 251 -6.28 -10.45 14.24
C VAL A 251 -6.97 -10.59 15.60
N GLY A 252 -6.46 -11.46 16.48
CA GLY A 252 -6.99 -11.62 17.84
C GLY A 252 -6.90 -10.33 18.68
N ARG A 253 -5.81 -9.56 18.56
CA ARG A 253 -5.70 -8.26 19.23
C ARG A 253 -6.70 -7.26 18.67
N ALA A 254 -6.85 -7.21 17.35
CA ALA A 254 -7.85 -6.36 16.71
C ALA A 254 -9.26 -6.66 17.24
N LEU A 255 -9.64 -7.94 17.35
CA LEU A 255 -10.93 -8.39 17.91
C LEU A 255 -11.11 -7.96 19.37
N LEU A 256 -10.07 -8.10 20.19
CA LEU A 256 -10.07 -7.69 21.60
C LEU A 256 -9.99 -6.17 21.80
N GLY A 257 -10.13 -5.36 20.75
CA GLY A 257 -10.06 -3.90 20.85
C GLY A 257 -8.66 -3.36 21.17
N LEU A 258 -7.61 -4.18 21.03
CA LEU A 258 -6.21 -3.79 21.19
C LEU A 258 -5.62 -3.38 19.84
N CYS A 259 -4.67 -2.45 19.86
CA CYS A 259 -3.98 -2.03 18.65
C CYS A 259 -3.21 -3.23 18.03
N PRO A 260 -3.46 -3.55 16.74
CA PRO A 260 -2.89 -4.70 16.06
C PRO A 260 -1.46 -4.40 15.60
N HIS A 261 -0.53 -4.31 16.56
CA HIS A 261 0.88 -4.07 16.24
C HIS A 261 1.43 -5.17 15.31
N PRO A 262 2.32 -4.82 14.36
CA PRO A 262 3.06 -5.80 13.59
C PRO A 262 3.80 -6.75 14.53
N ARG A 263 3.74 -8.05 14.27
CA ARG A 263 4.48 -9.06 15.03
C ARG A 263 5.23 -10.01 14.10
N PRO A 264 6.40 -10.52 14.52
CA PRO A 264 7.03 -11.65 13.86
C PRO A 264 6.03 -12.82 13.81
N GLY A 265 5.81 -13.37 12.62
CA GLY A 265 4.96 -14.55 12.47
C GLY A 265 5.55 -15.74 13.23
N ARG A 266 4.72 -16.48 13.98
CA ARG A 266 5.12 -17.64 14.81
C ARG A 266 5.83 -18.78 14.04
N ALA A 267 5.87 -18.73 12.71
CA ALA A 267 6.52 -19.71 11.84
C ALA A 267 7.64 -19.08 10.99
N ALA A 268 8.67 -18.52 11.64
CA ALA A 268 9.89 -18.03 10.97
C ALA A 268 10.78 -19.16 10.37
N ARG A 269 10.42 -20.43 10.55
CA ARG A 269 11.28 -21.58 10.18
C ARG A 269 11.12 -22.13 8.75
N ARG A 270 10.29 -21.56 7.85
CA ARG A 270 10.17 -22.06 6.45
C ARG A 270 10.38 -20.98 5.36
N ARG A 271 11.32 -21.34 4.46
CA ARG A 271 12.18 -20.58 3.52
C ARG A 271 11.53 -20.01 2.24
N ARG A 272 10.25 -19.63 2.20
CA ARG A 272 9.74 -18.87 1.05
C ARG A 272 9.85 -17.38 1.34
N ALA A 273 10.95 -16.78 0.86
CA ALA A 273 11.19 -15.33 0.95
C ALA A 273 10.47 -14.58 -0.19
N ALA A 274 10.22 -15.23 -1.33
CA ALA A 274 9.58 -14.64 -2.48
C ALA A 274 8.61 -15.60 -3.20
N LEU A 275 7.61 -15.02 -3.86
CA LEU A 275 6.62 -15.69 -4.71
C LEU A 275 6.62 -15.02 -6.08
N ALA A 276 6.98 -15.77 -7.12
CA ALA A 276 6.89 -15.30 -8.51
C ALA A 276 5.61 -15.87 -9.15
N VAL A 277 4.82 -15.00 -9.77
CA VAL A 277 3.60 -15.36 -10.50
C VAL A 277 3.81 -15.01 -11.97
N ASP A 278 3.60 -15.97 -12.87
CA ASP A 278 3.72 -15.78 -14.31
C ASP A 278 2.59 -14.85 -14.79
N ARG A 279 2.97 -13.70 -15.37
CA ARG A 279 2.11 -12.56 -15.68
C ARG A 279 1.01 -12.90 -16.71
N PRO A 280 1.31 -13.49 -17.87
CA PRO A 280 0.29 -13.85 -18.86
C PRO A 280 -0.90 -14.65 -18.30
N VAL A 281 -0.60 -15.63 -17.44
CA VAL A 281 -1.59 -16.59 -16.93
C VAL A 281 -2.03 -16.29 -15.49
N LEU A 282 -1.34 -15.40 -14.79
CA LEU A 282 -1.52 -15.07 -13.37
C LEU A 282 -1.52 -16.33 -12.48
N ARG A 283 -0.58 -17.23 -12.72
CA ARG A 283 -0.41 -18.50 -12.00
C ARG A 283 1.03 -18.68 -11.53
N LEU A 284 1.22 -19.50 -10.51
CA LEU A 284 2.58 -19.90 -10.12
C LEU A 284 3.23 -20.71 -11.24
N PRO A 285 4.53 -20.48 -11.54
CA PRO A 285 5.24 -21.29 -12.51
C PRO A 285 5.22 -22.76 -12.08
N LEU A 286 4.96 -23.66 -13.03
CA LEU A 286 5.03 -25.10 -12.79
C LEU A 286 6.43 -25.43 -12.25
N ARG A 287 6.51 -26.01 -11.05
CA ARG A 287 7.77 -26.54 -10.52
C ARG A 287 8.24 -27.66 -11.46
N ARG A 288 9.26 -27.40 -12.27
CA ARG A 288 10.06 -28.49 -12.86
C ARG A 288 10.67 -29.26 -11.69
N ARG A 289 10.23 -30.51 -11.47
CA ARG A 289 10.88 -31.41 -10.51
C ARG A 289 12.36 -31.53 -10.94
N PRO A 290 13.34 -31.41 -10.03
CA PRO A 290 14.71 -31.72 -10.40
C PRO A 290 14.75 -33.18 -10.88
N ARG A 291 15.27 -33.41 -12.09
CA ARG A 291 15.56 -34.75 -12.59
C ARG A 291 16.51 -35.39 -11.56
N ARG A 292 16.07 -36.46 -10.90
CA ARG A 292 16.98 -37.34 -10.13
C ARG A 292 17.90 -38.03 -11.12
N GLY A 293 19.02 -37.39 -11.44
CA GLY A 293 20.14 -38.06 -12.10
C GLY A 293 20.91 -38.86 -11.05
N ARG A 294 20.84 -40.19 -11.14
CA ARG A 294 21.86 -41.07 -10.56
C ARG A 294 23.20 -40.71 -11.21
N ALA A 295 24.21 -40.39 -10.41
CA ALA A 295 25.60 -40.49 -10.82
C ALA A 295 26.37 -41.09 -9.63
N ASP A 296 26.46 -42.40 -9.69
CA ASP A 296 27.48 -43.18 -9.01
C ASP A 296 28.84 -42.81 -9.61
N HIS A 297 29.77 -42.34 -8.80
CA HIS A 297 31.20 -42.46 -9.10
C HIS A 297 32.00 -42.35 -7.81
N ARG A 298 32.31 -43.52 -7.23
CA ARG A 298 33.57 -43.74 -6.55
C ARG A 298 34.72 -43.34 -7.49
N ARG A 299 35.59 -42.43 -7.06
CA ARG A 299 37.02 -42.47 -7.40
C ARG A 299 37.84 -41.82 -6.28
N ARG A 300 38.68 -42.67 -5.68
CA ARG A 300 39.81 -42.32 -4.83
C ARG A 300 40.74 -41.38 -5.60
N LEU A 301 41.25 -40.33 -4.96
CA LEU A 301 42.60 -39.83 -5.21
C LEU A 301 43.18 -39.30 -3.89
N SER A 302 44.19 -40.01 -3.42
CA SER A 302 45.17 -39.64 -2.41
C SER A 302 46.09 -38.56 -2.95
N HIS A 303 46.37 -37.51 -2.17
CA HIS A 303 47.58 -36.69 -2.36
C HIS A 303 48.20 -36.35 -1.00
N GLY A 304 49.50 -36.64 -0.89
CA GLY A 304 50.37 -36.39 0.25
C GLY A 304 50.72 -34.91 0.44
N PRO A 305 51.55 -34.60 1.45
CA PRO A 305 51.68 -33.25 1.99
C PRO A 305 52.56 -32.34 1.11
N LEU A 306 52.19 -31.07 1.01
CA LEU A 306 52.96 -30.02 0.35
C LEU A 306 53.94 -29.34 1.35
N PRO A 307 55.16 -28.98 0.92
CA PRO A 307 56.21 -28.40 1.78
C PRO A 307 56.07 -26.89 2.00
N ALA A 308 56.79 -26.40 3.02
CA ALA A 308 56.81 -25.03 3.56
C ALA A 308 57.49 -23.98 2.64
N PRO A 309 57.28 -22.67 2.89
CA PRO A 309 57.58 -21.59 1.94
C PRO A 309 59.00 -21.02 2.10
N ALA A 310 59.50 -20.35 1.05
CA ALA A 310 60.69 -19.51 1.09
C ALA A 310 60.39 -18.09 0.54
N PRO A 311 61.11 -17.04 1.00
CA PRO A 311 60.67 -15.65 0.94
C PRO A 311 61.29 -14.86 -0.24
N GLY A 312 60.62 -13.79 -0.65
CA GLY A 312 61.07 -12.79 -1.63
C GLY A 312 59.94 -11.84 -1.98
#